data_AF-A0A961BJQ9-F1
#
_entry.id   AF-A0A961BJQ9-F1
#
_cell.length_a   1.000
_cell.length_b   1.000
_cell.length_c   1.000
_cell.angle_alpha   90.00
_cell.angle_beta   90.00
_cell.angle_gamma   90.00
#
_symmetry.space_group_name_H-M   'P 1'
#
loop_
_entity.id
_entity.type
_entity.pdbx_description
1 polymer ?
#
loop_
_entity_poly.entity_id
_entity_poly.type
_entity_poly.pdbx_seq_one_letter_code
_entity_poly.pdbx_strand_id
1 'polypeptide(L)'
;HPNVWYDRQARRRLADGHGPAGARETLQALVSDSALGTPQRLRALWSGNALGSLDRGHLLALLQEKDEHLRVWAVRFLTDAWPLDTITGPLPGTVYPDEPEVTDTFVRLAETDPSSLVRLSLASVLQRLPVAKRAALGRALAAHPEDAADHSLPSMVWYGLIPLATTAPAELRDIAATTVWPDLLRWIARSLSGQLEKQPGILDPLLTLAGKADTAKQKALLQGISDGLQGWRRAPKPGNWDAFVAAAGNPGDSLMR
;
A
#
# COMPACT_ATOMS: atom_id res chain seq x y z
N HIS A 1 11.34 -28.62 -16.98
CA HIS A 1 10.34 -29.69 -17.20
C HIS A 1 8.93 -29.15 -16.92
N PRO A 2 7.90 -29.45 -17.74
CA PRO A 2 6.55 -28.88 -17.56
C PRO A 2 5.85 -29.35 -16.27
N ASN A 3 5.99 -30.62 -15.91
CA ASN A 3 5.34 -31.21 -14.73
C ASN A 3 5.93 -30.68 -13.40
N VAL A 4 5.04 -30.18 -12.54
CA VAL A 4 5.30 -29.56 -11.21
C VAL A 4 5.99 -30.53 -10.23
N TRP A 5 5.73 -31.83 -10.33
CA TRP A 5 6.34 -32.82 -9.45
C TRP A 5 7.87 -32.82 -9.56
N TYR A 6 8.41 -32.76 -10.78
CA TYR A 6 9.87 -32.73 -11.00
C TYR A 6 10.51 -31.46 -10.44
N ASP A 7 9.82 -30.31 -10.54
CA ASP A 7 10.28 -29.06 -9.95
C ASP A 7 10.36 -29.14 -8.43
N ARG A 8 9.33 -29.70 -7.78
CA ARG A 8 9.32 -29.91 -6.32
C ARG A 8 10.44 -30.87 -5.87
N GLN A 9 10.67 -31.95 -6.61
CA GLN A 9 11.76 -32.88 -6.30
C GLN A 9 13.14 -32.24 -6.50
N ALA A 10 13.31 -31.45 -7.56
CA ALA A 10 14.55 -30.72 -7.82
C ALA A 10 14.86 -29.74 -6.69
N ARG A 11 13.88 -28.92 -6.27
CA ARG A 11 14.02 -28.01 -5.12
C ARG A 11 14.42 -28.71 -3.85
N ARG A 12 13.78 -29.84 -3.54
CA ARG A 12 14.09 -30.61 -2.33
C ARG A 12 15.54 -31.07 -2.36
N ARG A 13 15.98 -31.70 -3.46
CA ARG A 13 17.37 -32.14 -3.62
C ARG A 13 18.36 -30.99 -3.52
N LEU A 14 18.03 -29.85 -4.12
CA LEU A 14 18.84 -28.64 -4.05
C LEU A 14 18.96 -28.13 -2.60
N ALA A 15 17.85 -28.06 -1.86
CA ALA A 15 17.83 -27.65 -0.45
C ALA A 15 18.59 -28.63 0.45
N ASP A 16 18.54 -29.93 0.14
CA ASP A 16 19.31 -30.99 0.81
C ASP A 16 20.81 -30.96 0.46
N GLY A 17 21.28 -29.99 -0.33
CA GLY A 17 22.69 -29.85 -0.73
C GLY A 17 23.14 -30.77 -1.86
N HIS A 18 22.24 -31.53 -2.48
CA HIS A 18 22.53 -32.47 -3.56
C HIS A 18 22.45 -31.82 -4.96
N GLY A 19 22.70 -30.52 -5.03
CA GLY A 19 22.69 -29.77 -6.29
C GLY A 19 23.93 -30.02 -7.14
N PRO A 20 23.81 -29.99 -8.48
CA PRO A 20 24.99 -29.99 -9.33
C PRO A 20 25.84 -28.72 -9.10
N ALA A 21 27.14 -28.80 -9.39
CA ALA A 21 27.97 -27.61 -9.49
C ALA A 21 27.39 -26.64 -10.54
N GLY A 22 27.37 -25.34 -10.24
CA GLY A 22 26.79 -24.33 -11.14
C GLY A 22 25.26 -24.14 -11.02
N ALA A 23 24.61 -24.78 -10.04
CA ALA A 23 23.15 -24.70 -9.89
C ALA A 23 22.66 -23.26 -9.64
N ARG A 24 23.43 -22.45 -8.90
CA ARG A 24 23.07 -21.07 -8.57
C ARG A 24 23.04 -20.19 -9.81
N GLU A 25 24.10 -20.25 -10.60
CA GLU A 25 24.30 -19.52 -11.85
C GLU A 25 23.25 -19.95 -12.89
N THR A 26 22.97 -21.24 -12.96
CA THR A 26 21.91 -21.78 -13.83
C THR A 26 20.54 -21.22 -13.45
N LEU A 27 20.21 -21.18 -12.15
CA LEU A 27 18.92 -20.64 -11.70
C LEU A 27 18.80 -19.14 -11.98
N GLN A 28 19.86 -18.36 -11.76
CA GLN A 28 19.90 -16.94 -12.13
C GLN A 28 19.64 -16.76 -13.64
N ALA A 29 20.33 -17.52 -14.49
CA ALA A 29 20.15 -17.46 -15.94
C ALA A 29 18.70 -17.80 -16.35
N LEU A 30 18.10 -18.84 -15.76
CA LEU A 30 16.71 -19.25 -16.04
C LEU A 30 15.69 -18.19 -15.61
N VAL A 31 15.97 -17.40 -14.57
CA VAL A 31 15.09 -16.30 -14.16
C VAL A 31 15.08 -15.19 -15.22
N SER A 32 16.24 -14.85 -15.77
CA SER A 32 16.40 -13.79 -16.78
C SER A 32 16.09 -14.24 -18.22
N ASP A 33 15.89 -15.54 -18.45
CA ASP A 33 15.61 -16.06 -19.78
C ASP A 33 14.18 -15.75 -20.23
N SER A 34 14.06 -14.74 -21.11
CA SER A 34 12.79 -14.31 -21.69
C SER A 34 12.20 -15.29 -22.71
N ALA A 35 12.95 -16.32 -23.14
CA ALA A 35 12.42 -17.40 -23.97
C ALA A 35 11.57 -18.39 -23.14
N LEU A 36 11.71 -18.38 -21.82
CA LEU A 36 10.92 -19.20 -20.92
C LEU A 36 9.59 -18.55 -20.56
N GLY A 37 8.56 -19.38 -20.43
CA GLY A 37 7.28 -18.93 -19.88
C GLY A 37 7.38 -18.53 -18.40
N THR A 38 6.48 -17.65 -17.97
CA THR A 38 6.38 -17.16 -16.58
C THR A 38 6.45 -18.27 -15.52
N PRO A 39 5.74 -19.42 -15.64
CA PRO A 39 5.81 -20.47 -14.62
C PRO A 39 7.21 -21.06 -14.46
N GLN A 40 7.98 -21.20 -15.54
CA GLN A 40 9.34 -21.71 -15.49
C GLN A 40 10.28 -20.69 -14.81
N ARG A 41 10.17 -19.41 -15.17
CA ARG A 41 10.95 -18.32 -14.59
C ARG A 41 10.68 -18.16 -13.10
N LEU A 42 9.40 -18.18 -12.69
CA LEU A 42 9.00 -18.16 -11.28
C LEU A 42 9.51 -19.38 -10.52
N ARG A 43 9.53 -20.55 -11.17
CA ARG A 43 10.05 -21.75 -10.53
C ARG A 43 11.55 -21.64 -10.24
N ALA A 44 12.31 -21.14 -11.21
CA ALA A 44 13.73 -20.85 -11.05
C ALA A 44 13.94 -19.79 -9.96
N LEU A 45 13.13 -18.73 -9.96
CA LEU A 45 13.18 -17.63 -9.00
C LEU A 45 13.04 -18.12 -7.55
N TRP A 46 12.01 -18.90 -7.27
CA TRP A 46 11.78 -19.47 -5.95
C TRP A 46 12.88 -20.45 -5.52
N SER A 47 13.38 -21.26 -6.44
CA SER A 47 14.47 -22.21 -6.15
C SER A 47 15.77 -21.47 -5.87
N GLY A 48 16.04 -20.40 -6.62
CA GLY A 48 17.21 -19.55 -6.43
C GLY A 48 17.17 -18.82 -5.09
N ASN A 49 16.02 -18.27 -4.71
CA ASN A 49 15.83 -17.65 -3.40
C ASN A 49 16.07 -18.64 -2.25
N ALA A 50 15.52 -19.86 -2.35
CA ALA A 50 15.71 -20.91 -1.34
C ALA A 50 17.19 -21.33 -1.18
N LEU A 51 18.00 -21.21 -2.24
CA LEU A 51 19.43 -21.52 -2.24
C LEU A 51 20.33 -20.31 -1.89
N GLY A 52 19.75 -19.16 -1.61
CA GLY A 52 20.47 -17.90 -1.42
C GLY A 52 21.24 -17.48 -2.67
N SER A 53 20.79 -17.86 -3.87
CA SER A 53 21.45 -17.54 -5.14
C SER A 53 21.03 -16.18 -5.71
N LEU A 54 20.11 -15.47 -5.07
CA LEU A 54 19.63 -14.17 -5.52
C LEU A 54 20.02 -13.16 -4.48
N ASP A 55 20.94 -12.27 -4.86
CA ASP A 55 21.26 -11.12 -4.03
C ASP A 55 20.28 -9.97 -4.30
N ARG A 56 20.47 -8.89 -3.54
CA ARG A 56 19.72 -7.65 -3.67
C ARG A 56 19.70 -7.09 -5.09
N GLY A 57 20.84 -7.11 -5.79
CA GLY A 57 20.96 -6.56 -7.14
C GLY A 57 20.10 -7.33 -8.14
N HIS A 58 20.08 -8.66 -8.03
CA HIS A 58 19.19 -9.49 -8.83
C HIS A 58 17.72 -9.15 -8.58
N LEU A 59 17.31 -9.00 -7.32
CA LEU A 59 15.91 -8.68 -6.98
C LEU A 59 15.50 -7.29 -7.47
N LEU A 60 16.37 -6.29 -7.36
CA LEU A 60 16.09 -4.94 -7.88
C LEU A 60 15.96 -4.94 -9.41
N ALA A 61 16.79 -5.72 -10.12
CA ALA A 61 16.66 -5.87 -11.56
C ALA A 61 15.31 -6.49 -11.96
N LEU A 62 14.79 -7.43 -11.17
CA LEU A 62 13.48 -8.04 -11.42
C LEU A 62 12.31 -7.07 -11.31
N LEU A 63 12.45 -5.95 -10.58
CA LEU A 63 11.43 -4.90 -10.54
C LEU A 63 11.26 -4.17 -11.88
N GLN A 64 12.19 -4.37 -12.83
CA GLN A 64 12.14 -3.79 -14.18
C GLN A 64 11.67 -4.81 -15.24
N GLU A 65 11.39 -6.04 -14.85
CA GLU A 65 10.90 -7.08 -15.77
C GLU A 65 9.53 -6.71 -16.35
N LYS A 66 9.27 -7.14 -17.59
CA LYS A 66 7.95 -6.94 -18.22
C LYS A 66 6.84 -7.72 -17.52
N ASP A 67 7.21 -8.88 -16.97
CA ASP A 67 6.29 -9.80 -16.30
C ASP A 67 5.96 -9.29 -14.89
N GLU A 68 4.70 -8.92 -14.68
CA GLU A 68 4.20 -8.43 -13.39
C GLU A 68 4.42 -9.42 -12.24
N HIS A 69 4.38 -10.73 -12.51
CA HIS A 69 4.56 -11.73 -11.46
C HIS A 69 6.00 -11.77 -10.95
N LEU A 70 6.99 -11.52 -11.82
CA LEU A 70 8.39 -11.39 -11.40
C LEU A 70 8.59 -10.14 -10.54
N ARG A 71 7.98 -9.01 -10.93
CA ARG A 71 8.00 -7.78 -10.13
C ARG A 71 7.37 -8.00 -8.75
N VAL A 72 6.21 -8.66 -8.68
CA VAL A 72 5.52 -9.01 -7.42
C VAL A 72 6.41 -9.85 -6.50
N TRP A 73 7.05 -10.90 -7.03
CA TRP A 73 7.92 -11.74 -6.22
C TRP A 73 9.21 -11.04 -5.80
N ALA A 74 9.74 -10.13 -6.62
CA ALA A 74 10.86 -9.29 -6.23
C ALA A 74 10.50 -8.38 -5.05
N VAL A 75 9.34 -7.70 -5.08
CA VAL A 75 8.83 -6.91 -3.94
C VAL A 75 8.73 -7.79 -2.69
N ARG A 76 8.18 -9.02 -2.82
CA ARG A 76 8.06 -9.96 -1.70
C ARG A 76 9.42 -10.33 -1.13
N PHE A 77 10.38 -10.75 -1.95
CA PHE A 77 11.68 -11.19 -1.48
C PHE A 77 12.54 -10.08 -0.89
N LEU A 78 12.42 -8.85 -1.40
CA LEU A 78 13.08 -7.68 -0.83
C LEU A 78 12.56 -7.34 0.59
N THR A 79 11.33 -7.74 0.93
CA THR A 79 10.64 -7.29 2.15
C THR A 79 10.23 -8.40 3.11
N ASP A 80 10.38 -9.69 2.75
CA ASP A 80 9.80 -10.78 3.56
C ASP A 80 10.40 -10.85 4.97
N ALA A 81 11.69 -10.52 5.10
CA ALA A 81 12.41 -10.45 6.37
C ALA A 81 12.14 -9.17 7.16
N TRP A 82 11.43 -8.19 6.60
CA TRP A 82 11.13 -6.95 7.31
C TRP A 82 10.05 -7.20 8.38
N PRO A 83 10.11 -6.48 9.51
CA PRO A 83 9.07 -6.55 10.54
C PRO A 83 7.68 -6.29 9.97
N LEU A 84 6.65 -6.88 10.60
CA LEU A 84 5.26 -6.64 10.24
C LEU A 84 4.51 -6.06 11.44
N ASP A 85 3.57 -5.15 11.18
CA ASP A 85 2.67 -4.63 12.19
C ASP A 85 1.87 -5.74 12.90
N THR A 86 1.49 -5.43 14.14
CA THR A 86 0.47 -6.16 14.90
C THR A 86 -0.93 -5.72 14.47
N ILE A 87 -1.96 -6.39 15.00
CA ILE A 87 -3.36 -5.98 14.81
C ILE A 87 -3.65 -4.55 15.30
N THR A 88 -2.84 -4.00 16.19
CA THR A 88 -2.97 -2.65 16.75
C THR A 88 -2.00 -1.63 16.15
N GLY A 89 -1.18 -2.03 15.17
CA GLY A 89 -0.17 -1.18 14.53
C GLY A 89 1.28 -1.62 14.80
N PRO A 90 2.26 -0.71 14.64
CA PRO A 90 3.68 -1.04 14.74
C PRO A 90 4.05 -1.70 16.07
N LEU A 91 4.81 -2.80 16.00
CA LEU A 91 5.29 -3.49 17.19
C LEU A 91 6.31 -2.58 17.93
N PRO A 92 6.11 -2.28 19.23
CA PRO A 92 7.06 -1.46 19.99
C PRO A 92 8.47 -2.06 20.02
N GLY A 93 9.50 -1.21 19.88
CA GLY A 93 10.90 -1.64 19.87
C GLY A 93 11.36 -2.32 18.57
N THR A 94 10.54 -2.28 17.51
CA THR A 94 10.91 -2.81 16.20
C THR A 94 12.11 -2.06 15.61
N VAL A 95 13.08 -2.84 15.11
CA VAL A 95 14.19 -2.33 14.30
C VAL A 95 13.88 -2.63 12.84
N TYR A 96 13.73 -1.58 12.04
CA TYR A 96 13.51 -1.69 10.61
C TYR A 96 14.85 -1.64 9.86
N PRO A 97 15.02 -2.40 8.77
CA PRO A 97 16.18 -2.26 7.89
C PRO A 97 16.27 -0.84 7.29
N ASP A 98 17.48 -0.29 7.23
CA ASP A 98 17.74 0.99 6.57
C ASP A 98 17.94 0.78 5.07
N GLU A 99 16.84 0.87 4.33
CA GLU A 99 16.79 0.47 2.91
C GLU A 99 16.23 1.56 1.99
N PRO A 100 16.88 2.75 1.93
CA PRO A 100 16.34 3.91 1.20
C PRO A 100 16.17 3.63 -0.29
N GLU A 101 17.14 2.97 -0.93
CA GLU A 101 17.09 2.60 -2.34
C GLU A 101 15.86 1.72 -2.68
N VAL A 102 15.56 0.75 -1.83
CA VAL A 102 14.40 -0.14 -2.00
C VAL A 102 13.11 0.64 -1.82
N THR A 103 13.03 1.46 -0.76
CA THR A 103 11.82 2.26 -0.50
C THR A 103 11.55 3.28 -1.59
N ASP A 104 12.59 3.95 -2.11
CA ASP A 104 12.45 4.94 -3.18
C ASP A 104 12.05 4.26 -4.50
N THR A 105 12.58 3.06 -4.76
CA THR A 105 12.18 2.26 -5.91
C THR A 105 10.71 1.84 -5.81
N PHE A 106 10.23 1.46 -4.63
CA PHE A 106 8.83 1.10 -4.41
C PHE A 106 7.88 2.28 -4.58
N VAL A 107 8.26 3.49 -4.14
CA VAL A 107 7.45 4.70 -4.41
C VAL A 107 7.36 4.95 -5.91
N ARG A 108 8.49 4.91 -6.63
CA ARG A 108 8.51 5.09 -8.08
C ARG A 108 7.68 4.03 -8.82
N LEU A 109 7.78 2.78 -8.38
CA LEU A 109 7.00 1.67 -8.94
C LEU A 109 5.51 1.84 -8.65
N ALA A 110 5.16 2.31 -7.45
CA ALA A 110 3.77 2.62 -7.10
C ALA A 110 3.19 3.72 -8.00
N GLU A 111 3.99 4.70 -8.43
CA GLU A 111 3.55 5.79 -9.32
C GLU A 111 3.41 5.38 -10.80
N THR A 112 4.21 4.39 -11.25
CA THR A 112 4.43 4.16 -12.69
C THR A 112 4.08 2.76 -13.18
N ASP A 113 3.96 1.77 -12.29
CA ASP A 113 3.67 0.41 -12.70
C ASP A 113 2.22 0.28 -13.20
N PRO A 114 2.00 -0.24 -14.42
CA PRO A 114 0.66 -0.38 -14.97
C PRO A 114 -0.16 -1.48 -14.29
N SER A 115 0.47 -2.42 -13.57
CA SER A 115 -0.18 -3.57 -12.97
C SER A 115 -0.78 -3.25 -11.60
N SER A 116 -2.10 -3.43 -11.47
CA SER A 116 -2.78 -3.38 -10.18
C SER A 116 -2.30 -4.49 -9.23
N LEU A 117 -1.84 -5.62 -9.77
CA LEU A 117 -1.25 -6.71 -8.97
C LEU A 117 0.07 -6.27 -8.32
N VAL A 118 0.93 -5.56 -9.04
CA VAL A 118 2.17 -5.00 -8.49
C VAL A 118 1.84 -3.93 -7.44
N ARG A 119 0.91 -3.01 -7.73
CA ARG A 119 0.46 -2.01 -6.77
C ARG A 119 -0.14 -2.63 -5.51
N LEU A 120 -0.86 -3.75 -5.62
CA LEU A 120 -1.38 -4.50 -4.47
C LEU A 120 -0.25 -5.13 -3.64
N SER A 121 0.77 -5.67 -4.30
CA SER A 121 1.98 -6.16 -3.63
C SER A 121 2.67 -5.04 -2.85
N LEU A 122 2.83 -3.85 -3.47
CA LEU A 122 3.39 -2.67 -2.82
C LEU A 122 2.53 -2.16 -1.65
N ALA A 123 1.20 -2.19 -1.76
CA ALA A 123 0.29 -1.85 -0.67
C ALA A 123 0.53 -2.75 0.56
N SER A 124 0.81 -4.05 0.34
CA SER A 124 1.15 -4.98 1.43
C SER A 124 2.45 -4.64 2.16
N VAL A 125 3.36 -3.89 1.52
CA VAL A 125 4.63 -3.44 2.13
C VAL A 125 4.41 -2.30 3.13
N LEU A 126 3.32 -1.54 3.05
CA LEU A 126 3.08 -0.41 3.95
C LEU A 126 3.19 -0.80 5.43
N GLN A 127 2.60 -1.94 5.83
CA GLN A 127 2.65 -2.44 7.21
C GLN A 127 4.01 -3.02 7.62
N ARG A 128 4.97 -3.06 6.70
CA ARG A 128 6.36 -3.45 6.94
C ARG A 128 7.33 -2.28 7.04
N LEU A 129 6.85 -1.07 6.74
CA LEU A 129 7.65 0.15 6.78
C LEU A 129 7.57 0.84 8.15
N PRO A 130 8.62 1.59 8.55
CA PRO A 130 8.50 2.62 9.57
C PRO A 130 7.35 3.57 9.22
N VAL A 131 6.55 3.97 10.20
CA VAL A 131 5.37 4.84 10.00
C VAL A 131 5.72 6.10 9.21
N ALA A 132 6.88 6.71 9.49
CA ALA A 132 7.37 7.92 8.83
C ALA A 132 7.58 7.76 7.31
N LYS A 133 7.71 6.54 6.79
CA LYS A 133 7.93 6.27 5.35
C LYS A 133 6.64 5.86 4.62
N ARG A 134 5.55 5.60 5.34
CA ARG A 134 4.30 5.07 4.74
C ARG A 134 3.53 6.10 3.92
N ALA A 135 3.61 7.36 4.30
CA ALA A 135 2.87 8.43 3.63
C ALA A 135 3.26 8.56 2.14
N ALA A 136 4.56 8.51 1.83
CA ALA A 136 5.04 8.60 0.45
C ALA A 136 4.51 7.46 -0.43
N LEU A 137 4.68 6.21 0.01
CA LEU A 137 4.19 5.04 -0.72
C LEU A 137 2.66 5.02 -0.81
N GLY A 138 1.96 5.31 0.28
CA GLY A 138 0.50 5.32 0.29
C GLY A 138 -0.10 6.42 -0.59
N ARG A 139 0.52 7.60 -0.66
CA ARG A 139 0.10 8.68 -1.55
C ARG A 139 0.25 8.27 -3.02
N ALA A 140 1.39 7.68 -3.39
CA ALA A 140 1.62 7.18 -4.74
C ALA A 140 0.56 6.16 -5.16
N LEU A 141 0.32 5.14 -4.31
CA LEU A 141 -0.69 4.12 -4.58
C LEU A 141 -2.11 4.72 -4.70
N ALA A 142 -2.49 5.60 -3.77
CA ALA A 142 -3.82 6.17 -3.73
C ALA A 142 -4.12 7.17 -4.87
N ALA A 143 -3.11 7.55 -5.66
CA ALA A 143 -3.25 8.47 -6.79
C ALA A 143 -3.83 7.81 -8.05
N HIS A 144 -3.91 6.48 -8.11
CA HIS A 144 -4.37 5.72 -9.29
C HIS A 144 -5.91 5.66 -9.38
N PRO A 145 -6.58 6.47 -10.23
CA PRO A 145 -8.04 6.44 -10.32
C PRO A 145 -8.60 5.08 -10.76
N GLU A 146 -7.86 4.31 -11.54
CA GLU A 146 -8.26 2.98 -12.05
C GLU A 146 -8.49 1.94 -10.94
N ASP A 147 -7.88 2.13 -9.76
CA ASP A 147 -7.99 1.22 -8.62
C ASP A 147 -9.12 1.60 -7.66
N ALA A 148 -9.87 2.67 -7.94
CA ALA A 148 -10.91 3.17 -7.05
C ALA A 148 -12.02 2.16 -6.75
N ALA A 149 -12.26 1.23 -7.68
CA ALA A 149 -13.26 0.17 -7.57
C ALA A 149 -12.65 -1.22 -7.28
N ASP A 150 -11.34 -1.32 -7.06
CA ASP A 150 -10.70 -2.57 -6.70
C ASP A 150 -11.13 -3.01 -5.28
N HIS A 151 -11.39 -4.31 -5.12
CA HIS A 151 -11.89 -4.86 -3.86
C HIS A 151 -10.85 -4.81 -2.71
N SER A 152 -9.57 -4.90 -3.05
CA SER A 152 -8.48 -5.13 -2.09
C SER A 152 -7.60 -3.90 -1.87
N LEU A 153 -7.27 -3.17 -2.93
CA LEU A 153 -6.30 -2.07 -2.92
C LEU A 153 -6.65 -0.97 -1.93
N PRO A 154 -7.87 -0.38 -1.93
CA PRO A 154 -8.24 0.64 -0.94
C PRO A 154 -8.06 0.14 0.49
N SER A 155 -8.49 -1.09 0.78
CA SER A 155 -8.39 -1.70 2.11
C SER A 155 -6.94 -1.90 2.55
N MET A 156 -6.11 -2.46 1.67
CA MET A 156 -4.69 -2.72 1.97
C MET A 156 -3.91 -1.41 2.19
N VAL A 157 -4.14 -0.41 1.36
CA VAL A 157 -3.56 0.92 1.53
C VAL A 157 -4.01 1.52 2.86
N TRP A 158 -5.31 1.45 3.17
CA TRP A 158 -5.84 1.96 4.43
C TRP A 158 -5.18 1.31 5.65
N TYR A 159 -5.05 -0.01 5.69
CA TYR A 159 -4.41 -0.72 6.81
C TYR A 159 -2.97 -0.25 7.08
N GLY A 160 -2.23 0.03 6.01
CA GLY A 160 -0.90 0.62 6.11
C GLY A 160 -0.89 2.03 6.72
N LEU A 161 -1.90 2.84 6.42
CA LEU A 161 -1.98 4.26 6.76
C LEU A 161 -2.66 4.56 8.11
N ILE A 162 -3.38 3.61 8.71
CA ILE A 162 -4.07 3.78 10.00
C ILE A 162 -3.22 4.52 11.05
N PRO A 163 -1.93 4.19 11.29
CA PRO A 163 -1.13 4.86 12.31
C PRO A 163 -0.97 6.37 12.08
N LEU A 164 -0.98 6.82 10.82
CA LEU A 164 -0.81 8.23 10.47
C LEU A 164 -1.91 9.12 11.04
N ALA A 165 -3.10 8.59 11.30
CA ALA A 165 -4.19 9.35 11.91
C ALA A 165 -3.81 9.95 13.27
N THR A 166 -2.84 9.35 13.98
CA THR A 166 -2.34 9.86 15.26
C THR A 166 -0.94 10.44 15.16
N THR A 167 -0.05 9.86 14.33
CA THR A 167 1.36 10.24 14.28
C THR A 167 1.65 11.35 13.27
N ALA A 168 0.93 11.41 12.16
CA ALA A 168 1.12 12.40 11.10
C ALA A 168 -0.20 12.74 10.38
N PRO A 169 -1.17 13.39 11.08
CA PRO A 169 -2.49 13.68 10.49
C PRO A 169 -2.43 14.55 9.24
N ALA A 170 -1.42 15.41 9.11
CA ALA A 170 -1.21 16.25 7.93
C ALA A 170 -0.95 15.41 6.66
N GLU A 171 -0.06 14.42 6.75
CA GLU A 171 0.24 13.51 5.63
C GLU A 171 -1.00 12.73 5.19
N LEU A 172 -1.85 12.32 6.14
CA LEU A 172 -3.09 11.61 5.84
C LEU A 172 -4.10 12.50 5.10
N ARG A 173 -4.13 13.81 5.41
CA ARG A 173 -4.95 14.79 4.66
C ARG A 173 -4.43 15.00 3.25
N ASP A 174 -3.10 15.03 3.07
CA ASP A 174 -2.51 15.15 1.74
C ASP A 174 -2.87 13.95 0.87
N ILE A 175 -2.89 12.74 1.44
CA ILE A 175 -3.38 11.54 0.74
C ILE A 175 -4.86 11.70 0.36
N ALA A 176 -5.70 12.19 1.27
CA ALA A 176 -7.10 12.50 0.95
C ALA A 176 -7.25 13.55 -0.15
N ALA A 177 -6.33 14.51 -0.25
CA ALA A 177 -6.33 15.49 -1.32
C ALA A 177 -5.99 14.87 -2.68
N THR A 178 -5.07 13.89 -2.73
CA THR A 178 -4.62 13.22 -3.97
C THR A 178 -5.59 12.14 -4.46
N THR A 179 -6.20 11.37 -3.56
CA THR A 179 -6.99 10.20 -3.96
C THR A 179 -8.41 10.53 -4.44
N VAL A 180 -8.94 9.67 -5.30
CA VAL A 180 -10.34 9.66 -5.75
C VAL A 180 -11.10 8.42 -5.26
N TRP A 181 -10.47 7.57 -4.44
CA TRP A 181 -11.07 6.32 -3.96
C TRP A 181 -12.11 6.60 -2.87
N PRO A 182 -13.41 6.31 -3.10
CA PRO A 182 -14.46 6.69 -2.17
C PRO A 182 -14.29 6.07 -0.77
N ASP A 183 -13.93 4.79 -0.70
CA ASP A 183 -13.78 4.09 0.58
C ASP A 183 -12.58 4.60 1.37
N LEU A 184 -11.44 4.83 0.71
CA LEU A 184 -10.26 5.38 1.37
C LEU A 184 -10.52 6.80 1.90
N LEU A 185 -11.18 7.66 1.12
CA LEU A 185 -11.60 9.01 1.57
C LEU A 185 -12.49 8.93 2.81
N ARG A 186 -13.49 8.05 2.78
CA ARG A 186 -14.41 7.83 3.91
C ARG A 186 -13.66 7.38 5.15
N TRP A 187 -12.74 6.42 5.04
CA TRP A 187 -12.00 5.91 6.19
C TRP A 187 -11.00 6.91 6.76
N ILE A 188 -10.30 7.67 5.90
CA ILE A 188 -9.44 8.78 6.33
C ILE A 188 -10.24 9.81 7.11
N ALA A 189 -11.36 10.27 6.55
CA ALA A 189 -12.22 11.28 7.17
C ALA A 189 -12.82 10.77 8.50
N ARG A 190 -13.25 9.51 8.56
CA ARG A 190 -13.72 8.86 9.79
C ARG A 190 -12.64 8.83 10.86
N SER A 191 -11.42 8.40 10.50
CA SER A 191 -10.33 8.25 11.45
C SER A 191 -9.86 9.60 12.02
N LEU A 192 -9.76 10.63 11.17
CA LEU A 192 -9.43 11.99 11.60
C LEU A 192 -10.53 12.60 12.48
N SER A 193 -11.81 12.33 12.19
CA SER A 193 -12.92 12.75 13.05
C SER A 193 -12.87 12.13 14.44
N GLY A 194 -12.40 10.88 14.55
CA GLY A 194 -12.16 10.22 15.84
C GLY A 194 -11.10 10.90 16.71
N GLN A 195 -10.26 11.78 16.14
CA GLN A 195 -9.25 12.55 16.89
C GLN A 195 -9.72 13.95 17.30
N LEU A 196 -10.98 14.32 17.01
CA LEU A 196 -11.50 15.66 17.25
C LEU A 196 -11.39 16.10 18.72
N GLU A 197 -11.54 15.17 19.67
CA GLU A 197 -11.38 15.46 21.10
C GLU A 197 -9.97 15.92 21.46
N LYS A 198 -8.96 15.32 20.83
CA LYS A 198 -7.55 15.64 21.06
C LYS A 198 -7.09 16.83 20.22
N GLN A 199 -7.72 17.05 19.06
CA GLN A 199 -7.35 18.09 18.10
C GLN A 199 -8.61 18.76 17.51
N PRO A 200 -9.17 19.79 18.17
CA PRO A 200 -10.44 20.42 17.78
C PRO A 200 -10.49 21.01 16.36
N GLY A 201 -9.33 21.35 15.75
CA GLY A 201 -9.23 21.86 14.38
C GLY A 201 -8.91 20.80 13.32
N ILE A 202 -8.96 19.50 13.67
CA ILE A 202 -8.44 18.45 12.79
C ILE A 202 -9.23 18.32 11.47
N LEU A 203 -10.50 18.75 11.47
CA LEU A 203 -11.44 18.63 10.37
C LEU A 203 -11.45 19.84 9.42
N ASP A 204 -10.92 20.99 9.84
CA ASP A 204 -11.00 22.22 9.06
C ASP A 204 -10.42 22.09 7.65
N PRO A 205 -9.25 21.43 7.44
CA PRO A 205 -8.72 21.22 6.09
C PRO A 205 -9.54 20.22 5.26
N LEU A 206 -10.15 19.21 5.90
CA LEU A 206 -11.01 18.26 5.19
C LEU A 206 -12.30 18.91 4.71
N LEU A 207 -12.88 19.82 5.51
CA LEU A 207 -14.05 20.59 5.11
C LEU A 207 -13.71 21.57 3.98
N THR A 208 -12.54 22.21 4.03
CA THR A 208 -12.05 23.03 2.91
C THR A 208 -11.87 22.21 1.64
N LEU A 209 -11.33 20.99 1.74
CA LEU A 209 -11.20 20.07 0.61
C LEU A 209 -12.59 19.67 0.07
N ALA A 210 -13.52 19.29 0.94
CA ALA A 210 -14.86 18.88 0.57
C ALA A 210 -15.67 20.00 -0.11
N GLY A 211 -15.45 21.27 0.27
CA GLY A 211 -16.10 22.43 -0.35
C GLY A 211 -15.64 22.72 -1.77
N LYS A 212 -14.49 22.17 -2.19
CA LYS A 212 -13.91 22.37 -3.54
C LYS A 212 -13.95 21.10 -4.40
N ALA A 213 -14.33 19.96 -3.82
CA ALA A 213 -14.32 18.67 -4.46
C ALA A 213 -15.55 18.45 -5.34
N ASP A 214 -15.46 17.47 -6.25
CA ASP A 214 -16.65 16.96 -6.95
C ASP A 214 -17.64 16.27 -5.97
N THR A 215 -18.84 16.00 -6.46
CA THR A 215 -19.92 15.41 -5.67
C THR A 215 -19.55 14.07 -5.06
N ALA A 216 -18.78 13.22 -5.76
CA ALA A 216 -18.44 11.88 -5.28
C ALA A 216 -17.45 11.96 -4.11
N LYS A 217 -16.38 12.74 -4.26
CA LYS A 217 -15.36 12.98 -3.24
C LYS A 217 -15.93 13.74 -2.05
N GLN A 218 -16.75 14.77 -2.29
CA GLN A 218 -17.46 15.48 -1.23
C GLN A 218 -18.34 14.53 -0.41
N LYS A 219 -19.16 13.69 -1.07
CA LYS A 219 -20.02 12.71 -0.39
C LYS A 219 -19.22 11.72 0.46
N ALA A 220 -18.12 11.17 -0.07
CA ALA A 220 -17.27 10.24 0.66
C ALA A 220 -16.64 10.86 1.92
N LEU A 221 -16.12 12.09 1.80
CA LEU A 221 -15.57 12.84 2.93
C LEU A 221 -16.63 13.11 4.00
N LEU A 222 -17.80 13.62 3.60
CA LEU A 222 -18.89 13.91 4.54
C LEU A 222 -19.42 12.65 5.23
N GLN A 223 -19.56 11.55 4.51
CA GLN A 223 -19.96 10.27 5.09
C GLN A 223 -18.93 9.82 6.13
N GLY A 224 -17.64 9.92 5.83
CA GLY A 224 -16.59 9.59 6.77
C GLY A 224 -16.62 10.46 8.02
N ILE A 225 -16.81 11.77 7.86
CA ILE A 225 -16.97 12.70 9.00
C ILE A 225 -18.18 12.30 9.85
N SER A 226 -19.34 12.08 9.23
CA SER A 226 -20.56 11.64 9.91
C SER A 226 -20.33 10.35 10.70
N ASP A 227 -19.75 9.34 10.06
CA ASP A 227 -19.43 8.05 10.67
C ASP A 227 -18.48 8.16 11.88
N GLY A 228 -17.50 9.06 11.82
CA GLY A 228 -16.53 9.25 12.90
C GLY A 228 -17.09 10.04 14.08
N LEU A 229 -18.16 10.79 13.86
CA LEU A 229 -18.90 11.53 14.89
C LEU A 229 -20.09 10.74 15.46
N GLN A 230 -20.40 9.55 14.92
CA GLN A 230 -21.44 8.69 15.50
C GLN A 230 -21.13 8.40 16.99
N GLY A 231 -22.11 8.66 17.85
CA GLY A 231 -21.98 8.52 19.30
C GLY A 231 -21.61 9.80 20.06
N TRP A 232 -21.22 10.87 19.35
CA TRP A 232 -21.02 12.18 19.98
C TRP A 232 -22.35 12.84 20.33
N ARG A 233 -22.54 13.23 21.59
CA ARG A 233 -23.72 14.00 22.02
C ARG A 233 -23.66 15.46 21.55
N ARG A 234 -22.47 16.07 21.58
CA ARG A 234 -22.18 17.44 21.11
C ARG A 234 -20.75 17.50 20.59
N ALA A 235 -20.59 17.33 19.29
CA ALA A 235 -19.29 17.57 18.64
C ALA A 235 -19.03 19.09 18.58
N PRO A 236 -17.80 19.56 18.86
CA PRO A 236 -17.45 20.95 18.66
C PRO A 236 -17.60 21.29 17.17
N LYS A 237 -18.28 22.39 16.89
CA LYS A 237 -18.45 22.90 15.52
C LYS A 237 -17.06 23.24 14.95
N PRO A 238 -16.65 22.65 13.83
CA PRO A 238 -15.39 23.02 13.17
C PRO A 238 -15.40 24.49 12.74
N GLY A 239 -14.24 25.15 12.78
CA GLY A 239 -14.13 26.58 12.44
C GLY A 239 -14.54 26.86 11.00
N ASN A 240 -14.25 25.94 10.08
CA ASN A 240 -14.58 26.09 8.65
C ASN A 240 -15.99 25.63 8.27
N TRP A 241 -16.84 25.25 9.23
CA TRP A 241 -18.16 24.70 8.94
C TRP A 241 -19.06 25.66 8.13
N ASP A 242 -19.13 26.93 8.53
CA ASP A 242 -20.02 27.90 7.86
C ASP A 242 -19.54 28.21 6.44
N ALA A 243 -18.22 28.31 6.25
CA ALA A 243 -17.63 28.50 4.93
C ALA A 243 -17.89 27.29 4.01
N PHE A 244 -17.81 26.07 4.56
CA PHE A 244 -18.14 24.85 3.83
C PHE A 244 -19.61 24.83 3.41
N VAL A 245 -20.56 25.12 4.32
CA VAL A 245 -21.99 25.15 4.01
C VAL A 245 -22.32 26.18 2.94
N ALA A 246 -21.69 27.37 3.00
CA ALA A 246 -21.85 28.40 1.99
C ALA A 246 -21.32 27.95 0.61
N ALA A 247 -20.20 27.23 0.57
CA ALA A 247 -19.58 26.75 -0.68
C ALA A 247 -20.30 25.53 -1.29
N ALA A 248 -20.79 24.61 -0.46
CA ALA A 248 -21.43 23.38 -0.93
C ALA A 248 -22.79 23.62 -1.59
N GLY A 249 -23.41 24.79 -1.37
CA GLY A 249 -24.83 25.00 -1.65
C GLY A 249 -25.67 24.15 -0.69
N ASN A 250 -26.77 24.69 -0.18
CA ASN A 250 -27.56 24.10 0.91
C ASN A 250 -27.64 22.55 0.86
N PRO A 251 -26.89 21.79 1.70
CA PRO A 251 -26.84 20.33 1.64
C PRO A 251 -28.11 19.66 2.21
N GLY A 252 -29.22 20.39 2.21
CA GLY A 252 -30.54 19.90 2.57
C GLY A 252 -31.07 19.00 1.46
N ASP A 253 -30.75 17.70 1.52
CA ASP A 253 -31.82 16.68 1.52
C ASP A 253 -31.37 15.23 1.67
N SER A 254 -30.07 14.88 1.69
CA SER A 254 -29.72 13.43 1.63
C SER A 254 -28.61 12.91 2.55
N LEU A 255 -27.92 13.75 3.32
CA LEU A 255 -26.82 13.28 4.20
C LEU A 255 -26.97 13.65 5.68
N MET A 256 -28.05 14.34 6.07
CA MET A 256 -28.30 14.78 7.45
C MET A 256 -29.55 14.15 8.08
N ARG A 257 -29.71 12.83 7.93
CA ARG A 257 -30.54 12.01 8.84
C ARG A 257 -29.74 10.84 9.36
#